data_AF-A0A5D0JTG2-F1
#
_entry.id   AF-A0A5D0JTG2-F1
#
_cell.length_a   1.000
_cell.length_b   1.000
_cell.length_c   1.000
_cell.angle_alpha   90.00
_cell.angle_beta   90.00
_cell.angle_gamma   90.00
#
_symmetry.space_group_name_H-M   'P 1'
#
loop_
_entity.id
_entity.type
_entity.pdbx_description
1 polymer ?
#
loop_
_entity_poly.entity_id
_entity_poly.type
_entity_poly.pdbx_seq_one_letter_code
_entity_poly.pdbx_strand_id
1 'polypeptide(L)' 'TKLVGNINVNVFQGIKNTDGFKLKKPFSETVAFQSLKPQVRLLNSGNILPNSQELKFNFEAVNLSAVDVRVIKIYQD' A
#
# COMPACT_ATOMS: atom_id res chain seq x y z
N THR A 1 -9.41 10.68 -2.56
CA THR A 1 -8.40 11.71 -2.26
C THR A 1 -7.21 11.05 -1.58
N LYS A 2 -6.00 11.15 -2.14
CA LYS A 2 -4.79 10.53 -1.58
C LYS A 2 -4.13 11.50 -0.59
N LEU A 3 -3.87 11.06 0.65
CA LEU A 3 -3.15 11.85 1.65
C LEU A 3 -1.64 11.66 1.43
N VAL A 4 -0.90 12.75 1.24
CA VAL A 4 0.55 12.73 1.01
C VAL A 4 1.20 13.85 1.81
N GLY A 5 2.33 13.53 2.44
CA GLY A 5 3.11 14.50 3.18
C GLY A 5 2.61 14.73 4.60
N ASN A 6 3.03 15.84 5.19
CA ASN A 6 2.70 16.19 6.56
C ASN A 6 1.34 16.89 6.62
N ILE A 7 0.39 16.29 7.33
CA ILE A 7 -0.95 16.84 7.50
C ILE A 7 -1.14 17.16 8.98
N ASN A 8 -1.50 18.41 9.26
CA ASN A 8 -1.84 18.84 10.60
C ASN A 8 -3.29 18.42 10.91
N VAL A 9 -3.44 17.59 11.94
CA VAL A 9 -4.72 17.09 12.41
C VAL A 9 -5.10 17.88 13.67
N ASN A 10 -6.23 18.59 13.60
CA ASN A 10 -6.79 19.31 14.73
C ASN A 10 -8.03 18.62 15.25
N VAL A 11 -8.08 18.40 16.56
CA VAL A 11 -9.22 17.83 17.27
C VAL A 11 -9.73 18.85 18.28
N PHE A 12 -10.94 19.33 18.05
CA PHE A 12 -11.58 20.34 18.88
C PHE A 12 -12.36 19.70 20.05
N GLN A 13 -12.60 20.48 21.10
CA GLN A 13 -13.28 20.06 22.34
C GLN A 13 -14.76 19.67 22.16
N GLY A 14 -15.30 19.74 20.94
CA GLY A 14 -16.68 19.31 20.62
C GLY A 14 -16.87 17.79 20.60
N ILE A 15 -15.78 17.02 20.46
CA ILE A 15 -15.84 15.56 20.44
C ILE A 15 -16.12 15.01 21.85
N LYS A 16 -16.98 13.99 21.92
CA LYS A 16 -17.34 13.27 23.14
C LYS A 16 -16.92 11.81 23.03
N ASN A 17 -16.56 11.20 24.16
CA ASN A 17 -16.43 9.75 24.24
C ASN A 17 -17.80 9.07 24.32
N THR A 18 -17.83 7.73 24.34
CA THR A 18 -19.05 6.91 24.43
C THR A 18 -19.88 7.18 25.69
N ASP A 19 -19.25 7.68 26.76
CA ASP A 19 -19.90 8.02 28.02
C ASP A 19 -20.35 9.50 28.07
N GLY A 20 -20.17 10.25 26.98
CA GLY A 20 -20.63 11.63 26.83
C GLY A 20 -19.67 12.71 27.35
N PHE A 21 -18.49 12.36 27.85
CA PHE A 21 -17.48 13.31 28.30
C PHE A 21 -16.79 13.98 27.11
N LYS A 22 -16.70 15.32 27.14
CA LYS A 22 -16.00 16.10 26.13
C LYS A 22 -14.49 15.98 26.27
N LEU A 23 -13.79 16.11 25.15
CA LEU A 23 -12.35 16.27 25.12
C LEU A 23 -11.94 17.52 25.94
N LYS A 24 -11.09 17.32 26.95
CA LYS A 24 -10.75 18.37 27.93
C LYS A 24 -9.87 19.48 27.37
N LYS A 25 -8.99 19.16 26.42
CA LYS A 25 -8.05 20.10 25.79
C LYS A 25 -8.03 19.86 24.29
N PRO A 26 -7.92 20.90 23.45
CA PRO A 26 -7.71 20.68 22.02
C PRO A 26 -6.43 19.87 21.81
N PHE A 27 -6.44 19.04 20.77
CA PHE A 27 -5.30 18.22 20.37
C PHE A 27 -4.89 18.59 18.95
N SER A 28 -3.60 18.79 18.72
CA SER A 28 -3.04 19.07 17.39
C SER A 28 -1.77 18.25 17.21
N GLU A 29 -1.74 17.43 16.17
CA GLU A 29 -0.57 16.63 15.81
C GLU A 29 -0.33 16.68 14.31
N THR A 30 0.94 16.66 13.91
CA THR A 30 1.31 16.52 12.51
C THR A 30 1.49 15.04 12.18
N VAL A 31 0.63 14.51 11.31
CA VAL A 31 0.71 13.14 10.84
C VAL A 31 1.44 13.11 9.49
N ALA A 32 2.55 12.37 9.41
CA ALA A 32 3.32 12.21 8.19
C ALA A 32 2.79 11.01 7.37
N PHE A 33 2.16 11.28 6.22
CA PHE A 33 1.74 10.27 5.26
C PHE A 33 2.85 9.99 4.26
N GLN A 34 3.52 8.85 4.43
CA GLN A 34 4.54 8.40 3.48
C GLN A 34 3.89 8.01 2.15
N SER A 35 4.27 8.69 1.07
CA SER A 35 3.97 8.21 -0.28
C SER A 35 5.14 7.35 -0.76
N LEU A 36 4.94 6.04 -0.76
CA LEU A 36 5.87 5.10 -1.38
C LEU A 36 6.07 5.49 -2.86
N LYS A 37 7.29 5.40 -3.38
CA LYS A 37 7.52 5.64 -4.81
C LYS A 37 6.85 4.53 -5.64
N PRO A 38 6.43 4.79 -6.89
CA PRO A 38 5.97 3.73 -7.79
C PRO A 38 7.00 2.61 -7.85
N GLN A 39 6.58 1.38 -7.52
CA GLN A 39 7.48 0.24 -7.46
C GLN A 39 6.70 -1.07 -7.66
N VAL A 40 7.36 -2.05 -8.27
CA VAL A 40 6.93 -3.44 -8.35
C VAL A 40 7.99 -4.34 -7.69
N ARG A 41 7.55 -5.41 -7.04
CA ARG A 41 8.43 -6.42 -6.43
C ARG A 41 7.85 -7.82 -6.62
N LEU A 42 8.74 -8.78 -6.89
CA LEU A 42 8.38 -10.19 -6.93
C LEU A 42 8.36 -10.76 -5.50
N LEU A 43 7.36 -11.60 -5.20
CA LEU A 43 7.29 -12.28 -3.91
C LEU A 43 8.45 -13.26 -3.72
N ASN A 44 8.85 -13.95 -4.80
CA ASN A 44 9.91 -14.95 -4.80
C ASN A 44 10.92 -14.68 -5.93
N SER A 45 12.19 -14.98 -5.70
CA SER A 45 13.31 -14.84 -6.66
C SER A 45 13.36 -15.94 -7.74
N GLY A 46 12.41 -16.87 -7.72
CA GLY A 46 12.24 -17.91 -8.74
C GLY A 46 11.44 -19.09 -8.19
N ASN A 47 10.50 -19.60 -8.98
CA ASN A 47 9.75 -20.83 -8.66
C ASN A 47 9.91 -21.77 -9.87
N ILE A 48 10.40 -22.99 -9.65
CA ILE A 48 10.21 -24.07 -10.63
C ILE A 48 8.79 -24.56 -10.44
N LEU A 49 7.90 -24.22 -11.37
CA LEU A 49 6.51 -24.63 -11.31
C LEU A 49 6.37 -25.98 -12.05
N PRO A 50 6.09 -27.08 -11.32
CA PRO A 50 6.14 -28.43 -11.88
C PRO A 50 4.97 -28.77 -12.80
N ASN A 51 3.90 -27.97 -12.79
CA ASN A 51 2.72 -28.18 -13.64
C ASN A 51 2.33 -26.85 -14.31
N SER A 52 2.22 -26.88 -15.64
CA SER A 52 2.02 -25.72 -16.51
C SER A 52 0.56 -25.39 -16.79
N GLN A 53 -0.40 -26.18 -16.29
CA GLN A 53 -1.81 -26.01 -16.65
C GLN A 53 -2.49 -24.77 -16.05
N GLU A 54 -2.00 -24.25 -14.92
CA GLU A 54 -2.57 -23.04 -14.29
C GLU A 54 -1.50 -22.19 -13.59
N LEU A 55 -0.65 -21.53 -14.40
CA LEU A 55 0.46 -20.71 -13.90
C LEU A 55 -0.04 -19.40 -13.28
N LYS A 56 0.03 -19.27 -11.95
CA LYS A 56 -0.26 -18.00 -11.24
C LYS A 56 1.03 -17.28 -10.90
N PHE A 57 1.22 -16.09 -11.46
CA PHE A 57 2.38 -15.22 -11.20
C PHE A 57 1.97 -14.02 -10.34
N ASN A 58 2.36 -14.07 -9.07
CA ASN A 58 2.01 -13.04 -8.09
C ASN A 58 3.16 -12.05 -7.91
N PHE A 59 2.83 -10.77 -7.87
CA PHE A 59 3.75 -9.68 -7.58
C PHE A 59 3.07 -8.62 -6.72
N GLU A 60 3.86 -7.82 -6.02
CA GLU A 60 3.40 -6.67 -5.26
C GLU A 60 3.68 -5.41 -6.06
N ALA A 61 2.73 -4.48 -6.06
CA ALA A 61 2.87 -3.18 -6.72
C ALA A 61 2.33 -2.07 -5.82
N VAL A 62 2.99 -0.91 -5.86
CA VAL A 62 2.54 0.30 -5.16
C VAL A 62 2.63 1.51 -6.07
N ASN A 63 1.62 2.38 -6.03
CA ASN A 63 1.56 3.64 -6.80
C ASN A 63 1.85 3.50 -8.31
N LEU A 64 1.47 2.37 -8.91
CA LEU A 64 1.54 2.13 -10.36
C LEU A 64 0.13 2.14 -10.95
N SER A 65 -0.03 2.75 -12.13
CA SER A 65 -1.29 2.72 -12.90
C SER A 65 -1.40 1.49 -13.80
N ALA A 66 -0.26 0.98 -14.27
CA ALA A 66 -0.16 -0.17 -15.15
C ALA A 66 1.17 -0.90 -14.93
N VAL A 67 1.22 -2.17 -15.33
CA VAL A 67 2.42 -3.02 -15.32
C VAL A 67 2.46 -3.80 -16.62
N ASP A 68 3.55 -3.66 -17.37
CA ASP A 68 3.80 -4.43 -18.59
C ASP A 68 4.55 -5.72 -18.26
N VAL A 69 4.06 -6.85 -18.77
CA VAL A 69 4.61 -8.18 -18.48
C VAL A 69 5.07 -8.84 -19.78
N ARG A 70 6.32 -9.31 -19.81
CA ARG A 70 6.90 -10.07 -20.92
C ARG A 70 7.12 -11.52 -20.50
N VAL A 71 6.55 -12.46 -21.26
CA VAL A 71 6.72 -13.90 -21.07
C VAL A 71 7.66 -14.44 -22.16
N ILE A 72 8.68 -15.19 -21.76
CA ILE A 72 9.65 -15.81 -22.67
C ILE A 72 9.60 -17.32 -22.46
N LYS A 73 9.43 -18.07 -23.56
CA LYS A 73 9.54 -19.54 -23.55
C LYS A 73 10.89 -19.94 -24.15
N ILE A 74 11.65 -20.71 -23.39
CA ILE A 74 12.97 -21.24 -23.79
C ILE A 74 12.78 -22.71 -24.17
N TYR A 75 13.38 -23.13 -25.28
CA TYR A 75 13.41 -24.50 -25.76
C TYR A 75 14.83 -25.06 -25.58
N GLN A 76 14.97 -26.34 -25.26
CA GLN A 76 16.29 -27.00 -25.29
C GLN A 76 16.65 -27.35 -26.74
N ASP A 77 17.94 -27.42 -27.03
CA ASP A 77 18.48 -28.01 -28.26
C ASP A 77 18.40 -29.55 -28.25
#